data_AF-A0A957RA55-F1
#
_entry.id   AF-A0A957RA55-F1
#
_cell.length_a   1.000
_cell.length_b   1.000
_cell.length_c   1.000
_cell.angle_alpha   90.00
_cell.angle_beta   90.00
_cell.angle_gamma   90.00
#
_symmetry.space_group_name_H-M   'P 1'
#
loop_
_entity.id
_entity.type
_entity.pdbx_description
1 polymer ?
#
loop_
_entity_poly.entity_id
_entity_poly.type
_entity_poly.pdbx_seq_one_letter_code
_entity_poly.pdbx_strand_id
1 'polypeptide(L)' 'SSETPEDERRRILDDFGVDYVLVGPAEQAIGAYSFAASSEFVPVFTSPSTTIYAPVTPGE' A
#
# COMPACT_ATOMS: atom_id res chain seq x y z
N SER A 1 -16.66 7.17 16.74
CA SER A 1 -16.28 5.90 16.10
C SER A 1 -14.79 5.80 16.14
N SER A 2 -14.22 4.68 16.57
CA SER A 2 -12.76 4.49 16.51
C SER A 2 -12.37 4.21 15.06
N GLU A 3 -11.53 5.05 14.48
CA GLU A 3 -10.98 4.87 13.13
C GLU A 3 -10.14 3.58 13.12
N THR A 4 -10.33 2.74 12.09
CA THR A 4 -9.48 1.55 11.93
C THR A 4 -8.17 1.93 11.25
N PRO A 5 -7.08 1.16 11.42
CA PRO A 5 -5.84 1.40 10.68
C PRO A 5 -6.01 1.36 9.15
N GLU A 6 -7.04 0.68 8.65
CA GLU A 6 -7.39 0.63 7.22
C GLU A 6 -8.07 1.94 6.77
N ASP A 7 -8.95 2.49 7.60
CA ASP A 7 -9.60 3.79 7.33
C ASP A 7 -8.57 4.92 7.32
N GLU A 8 -7.66 4.94 8.31
CA GLU A 8 -6.56 5.91 8.38
C GLU A 8 -5.66 5.83 7.14
N ARG A 9 -5.29 4.61 6.72
CA ARG A 9 -4.46 4.42 5.52
C ARG A 9 -5.18 4.89 4.26
N ARG A 10 -6.45 4.54 4.08
CA ARG A 10 -7.24 4.98 2.91
C ARG A 10 -7.32 6.50 2.84
N ARG A 11 -7.49 7.15 3.99
CA ARG A 11 -7.46 8.61 4.09
C ARG A 11 -6.09 9.19 3.71
N ILE A 12 -4.98 8.62 4.20
CA ILE A 12 -3.63 9.08 3.83
C ILE A 12 -3.43 8.94 2.31
N LEU A 13 -3.85 7.84 1.70
CA LEU A 13 -3.72 7.64 0.26
C LEU A 13 -4.51 8.71 -0.53
N ASP A 14 -5.72 9.04 -0.07
CA ASP A 14 -6.58 10.07 -0.68
C ASP A 14 -6.03 11.49 -0.48
N ASP A 15 -5.71 11.86 0.77
CA ASP A 15 -5.20 13.19 1.15
C ASP A 15 -3.93 13.58 0.37
N PHE A 16 -3.10 12.59 0.03
CA PHE A 16 -1.86 12.79 -0.72
C PHE A 16 -1.95 12.39 -2.21
N GLY A 17 -3.10 11.91 -2.70
CA GLY A 17 -3.28 11.48 -4.08
C GLY A 17 -2.27 10.40 -4.50
N VAL A 18 -2.08 9.37 -3.68
CA VAL A 18 -1.06 8.35 -3.89
C VAL A 18 -1.54 7.32 -4.91
N ASP A 19 -0.98 7.36 -6.12
CA ASP A 19 -1.25 6.36 -7.15
C ASP A 19 -0.45 5.06 -6.95
N TYR A 20 0.76 5.17 -6.38
CA TYR A 20 1.69 4.05 -6.25
C TYR A 20 2.49 4.07 -4.95
N VAL A 21 2.78 2.88 -4.43
CA VAL A 21 3.64 2.64 -3.27
C VAL A 21 4.81 1.75 -3.68
N LEU A 22 6.04 2.20 -3.38
CA LEU A 22 7.26 1.44 -3.65
C LEU A 22 7.70 0.73 -2.37
N VAL A 23 7.92 -0.58 -2.47
CA VAL A 23 8.34 -1.41 -1.34
C VAL A 23 9.63 -2.13 -1.70
N GLY A 24 10.72 -1.70 -1.06
CA GLY A 24 12.04 -2.31 -1.17
C GLY A 24 12.49 -3.02 0.11
N PRO A 25 13.77 -3.41 0.20
CA PRO A 25 14.28 -4.18 1.33
C PRO A 25 14.28 -3.36 2.63
N ALA A 26 14.43 -2.04 2.54
CA ALA A 26 14.38 -1.15 3.70
C ALA A 26 12.98 -1.12 4.32
N GLU A 27 11.94 -0.93 3.50
CA GLU A 27 10.55 -0.93 3.95
C GLU A 27 10.13 -2.30 4.51
N GLN A 28 10.61 -3.38 3.90
CA GLN A 28 10.39 -4.75 4.40
C GLN A 28 11.08 -5.01 5.73
N ALA A 29 12.28 -4.48 5.94
CA ALA A 29 13.03 -4.67 7.19
C ALA A 29 12.38 -4.00 8.41
N ILE A 30 11.54 -2.96 8.19
CA ILE A 30 10.79 -2.29 9.25
C ILE A 30 9.61 -3.15 9.73
N GLY A 31 9.14 -4.12 8.93
CA GLY A 31 8.19 -5.17 9.35
C GLY A 31 6.77 -4.72 9.69
N ALA A 32 6.40 -3.46 9.43
CA ALA A 32 5.17 -2.87 9.94
C ALA A 32 3.89 -3.26 9.15
N TYR A 33 3.99 -3.53 7.85
CA TYR A 33 2.83 -3.85 7.01
C TYR A 33 3.21 -4.71 5.80
N SER A 34 2.46 -5.77 5.53
CA SER A 34 2.67 -6.64 4.38
C SER A 34 1.72 -6.28 3.23
N PHE A 35 2.24 -5.55 2.25
CA PHE A 35 1.50 -5.19 1.03
C PHE A 35 1.09 -6.42 0.22
N ALA A 36 1.92 -7.47 0.20
CA ALA A 36 1.63 -8.70 -0.53
C ALA A 36 0.47 -9.52 0.07
N ALA A 37 0.18 -9.34 1.36
CA ALA A 37 -0.91 -10.03 2.04
C ALA A 37 -2.18 -9.16 2.16
N SER A 38 -2.11 -7.90 1.72
CA SER A 38 -3.21 -6.94 1.81
C SER A 38 -4.14 -7.07 0.60
N SER A 39 -5.45 -6.99 0.84
CA SER A 39 -6.46 -6.84 -0.23
C SER A 39 -6.64 -5.38 -0.69
N GLU A 40 -5.98 -4.42 -0.05
CA GLU A 40 -6.08 -2.99 -0.36
C GLU A 40 -5.09 -2.54 -1.43
N PHE A 41 -4.16 -3.41 -1.82
CA PHE A 41 -3.10 -3.10 -2.77
C PHE A 41 -2.93 -4.24 -3.78
N VAL A 42 -2.61 -3.87 -5.02
CA VAL A 42 -2.29 -4.81 -6.10
C VAL A 42 -0.88 -4.53 -6.61
N PRO A 43 -0.02 -5.55 -6.80
CA PRO A 43 1.29 -5.35 -7.40
C PRO A 43 1.12 -5.02 -8.88
N VAL A 44 1.73 -3.91 -9.32
CA VAL A 44 1.70 -3.46 -10.73
C VAL A 44 3.04 -3.60 -11.43
N PHE A 45 4.13 -3.71 -10.66
CA PHE A 45 5.46 -4.00 -11.18
C PHE A 45 6.31 -4.70 -10.13
N THR A 46 7.09 -5.70 -10.56
CA THR A 46 7.99 -6.45 -9.68
C THR A 46 9.38 -6.53 -10.30
N SER A 47 10.38 -6.22 -9.48
CA SER A 47 11.80 -6.42 -9.78
C SER A 47 12.46 -7.25 -8.67
N PRO A 48 13.71 -7.71 -8.83
CA PRO A 48 14.38 -8.53 -7.82
C PRO A 48 14.48 -7.89 -6.43
N SER A 49 14.50 -6.55 -6.33
CA SER A 49 14.69 -5.83 -5.06
C SER A 49 13.51 -4.95 -4.66
N THR A 50 12.54 -4.73 -5.52
CA THR A 50 11.46 -3.75 -5.30
C THR A 50 10.18 -4.19 -5.99
N THR A 51 9.06 -4.01 -5.29
CA THR A 51 7.71 -4.15 -5.86
C THR A 51 6.99 -2.81 -5.77
N ILE A 52 6.31 -2.44 -6.85
CA ILE A 52 5.43 -1.28 -6.91
C ILE A 52 3.99 -1.79 -6.79
N TYR A 53 3.24 -1.21 -5.88
CA TYR A 53 1.83 -1.49 -5.64
C TYR A 53 0.98 -0.29 -6.02
N ALA A 54 -0.23 -0.53 -6.54
CA ALA A 54 -1.28 0.48 -6.63
C ALA A 54 -2.36 0.18 -5.58
N PRO A 55 -2.95 1.20 -4.91
CA PRO A 55 -4.14 1.00 -4.11
C PRO A 55 -5.30 0.45 -4.94
N VAL A 56 -6.14 -0.38 -4.34
CA VAL A 56 -7.41 -0.78 -4.97
C VAL A 56 -8.37 0.40 -4.87
N THR A 57 -8.68 1.01 -6.01
CA THR A 57 -9.73 2.01 -6.10
C THR A 57 -11.09 1.31 -6.05
N PRO A 58 -11.96 1.57 -5.06
CA PRO A 58 -13.30 1.02 -5.08
C PRO A 58 -14.13 1.70 -6.18
N GLY A 59 -14.39 0.99 -7.29
CA GLY A 59 -15.45 1.36 -8.23
C GLY A 59 -15.04 1.72 -9.67
N GLU A 60 -14.14 0.96 -10.31
CA GLU A 60 -14.15 0.80 -11.78
C GLU A 60 -14.66 -0.59 -12.17
#